data_AF-A0A9D2KUT7-F1
#
_entry.id   AF-A0A9D2KUT7-F1
#
_cell.length_a   1.000
_cell.length_b   1.000
_cell.length_c   1.000
_cell.angle_alpha   90.00
_cell.angle_beta   90.00
_cell.angle_gamma   90.00
#
_symmetry.space_group_name_H-M   'P 1'
#
loop_
_entity.id
_entity.type
_entity.pdbx_description
1 polymer ?
#
loop_
_entity_poly.entity_id
_entity_poly.type
_entity_poly.pdbx_seq_one_letter_code
_entity_poly.pdbx_strand_id
1 'polypeptide(L)'
;MRYLNKSLLALSCVASLLGACDIEDTYDVLDIEVPAGYELSAGTSTLFVRSSKAYDMPASWVTGTYNSRFNSGDGLYDDVRTSGNTDGGGLGPVYAGYSCGSCHRNAGRTTPTLWTEGGTGSTGFSSMLVYVSRKNGAFFRDYGRVLHDQAIYGVEPEGKLHVDWRYETFEFPRRADWNGGFFKS
;
A
#
# COMPACT_ATOMS: atom_id res chain seq x y z
N MET A 1 8.90 -55.42 12.92
CA MET A 1 8.55 -55.00 11.53
C MET A 1 7.44 -53.96 11.43
N ARG A 2 6.38 -53.97 12.27
CA ARG A 2 5.27 -52.97 12.18
C ARG A 2 5.62 -51.53 12.62
N TYR A 3 6.66 -51.34 13.44
CA TYR A 3 7.09 -50.01 13.91
C TYR A 3 8.02 -49.28 12.93
N LEU A 4 8.78 -50.03 12.13
CA LEU A 4 9.72 -49.47 11.15
C LEU A 4 8.97 -48.77 10.00
N ASN A 5 7.85 -49.35 9.56
CA ASN A 5 7.00 -48.76 8.51
C ASN A 5 6.28 -47.48 8.95
N LYS A 6 5.93 -47.34 10.25
CA LYS A 6 5.31 -46.12 10.78
C LYS A 6 6.31 -44.96 10.87
N SER A 7 7.56 -45.27 11.23
CA SER A 7 8.63 -44.28 11.32
C SER A 7 9.10 -43.82 9.93
N LEU A 8 9.17 -44.72 8.94
CA LEU A 8 9.42 -44.33 7.54
C LEU A 8 8.27 -43.51 6.93
N LEU A 9 7.01 -43.80 7.25
CA LEU A 9 5.87 -43.01 6.75
C LEU A 9 5.89 -41.59 7.32
N ALA A 10 6.21 -41.45 8.61
CA ALA A 10 6.31 -40.14 9.27
C ALA A 10 7.48 -39.31 8.71
N LEU A 11 8.63 -39.94 8.44
CA LEU A 11 9.78 -39.26 7.83
C LEU A 11 9.50 -38.81 6.39
N SER A 12 8.75 -39.62 5.63
CA SER A 12 8.30 -39.27 4.27
C SER A 12 7.37 -38.06 4.26
N CYS A 13 6.39 -38.00 5.17
CA CYS A 13 5.48 -36.86 5.29
C CYS A 13 6.20 -35.55 5.70
N VAL A 14 7.22 -35.63 6.57
CA VAL A 14 8.04 -34.46 6.95
C VAL A 14 8.91 -33.99 5.78
N ALA A 15 9.44 -34.90 4.96
CA ALA A 15 10.17 -34.56 3.74
C ALA A 15 9.26 -33.91 2.68
N SER A 16 8.00 -34.36 2.56
CA SER A 16 7.00 -33.73 1.66
C SER A 16 6.59 -32.32 2.12
N LEU A 17 6.60 -32.06 3.43
CA LEU A 17 6.34 -30.72 4.00
C LEU A 17 7.52 -29.75 3.81
N LEU A 18 8.76 -30.27 3.70
CA LEU A 18 9.97 -29.48 3.43
C LEU A 18 10.15 -29.14 1.95
N GLY A 19 9.51 -29.88 1.04
CA GLY A 19 9.54 -29.64 -0.41
C GLY A 19 8.46 -28.69 -0.94
N ALA A 20 7.54 -28.23 -0.10
CA ALA A 20 6.41 -27.38 -0.53
C ALA A 20 6.73 -25.86 -0.52
N CYS A 21 7.99 -25.48 -0.31
CA CYS A 21 8.46 -24.10 -0.55
C CYS A 21 8.92 -23.95 -2.01
N ASP A 22 8.05 -24.21 -2.97
CA ASP A 22 8.28 -23.75 -4.33
C ASP A 22 7.78 -22.31 -4.45
N ILE A 23 8.70 -21.41 -4.83
CA ILE A 23 8.42 -20.01 -5.15
C ILE A 23 7.77 -19.99 -6.54
N GLU A 24 6.53 -20.49 -6.68
CA GLU A 24 5.84 -20.52 -7.97
C GLU A 24 5.29 -19.14 -8.40
N ASP A 25 5.30 -18.15 -7.50
CA ASP A 25 4.69 -16.82 -7.74
C ASP A 25 5.63 -15.77 -8.37
N THR A 26 6.88 -16.14 -8.69
CA THR A 26 7.89 -15.20 -9.21
C THR A 26 8.55 -15.75 -10.48
N TYR A 27 8.43 -15.03 -11.59
CA TYR A 27 9.18 -15.30 -12.81
C TYR A 27 10.50 -14.52 -12.81
N ASP A 28 11.60 -15.15 -13.26
CA ASP A 28 12.85 -14.43 -13.47
C ASP A 28 12.73 -13.58 -14.76
N VAL A 29 13.45 -12.46 -14.82
CA VAL A 29 13.58 -11.63 -16.03
C VAL A 29 14.07 -12.46 -17.21
N LEU A 30 14.88 -13.48 -16.93
CA LEU A 30 15.40 -14.40 -17.93
C LEU A 30 14.33 -15.32 -18.54
N ASP A 31 13.17 -15.47 -17.90
CA ASP A 31 12.07 -16.32 -18.36
C ASP A 31 11.03 -15.56 -19.21
N ILE A 32 11.26 -14.27 -19.47
CA ILE A 32 10.29 -13.38 -20.13
C ILE A 32 10.80 -12.86 -21.46
N GLU A 33 10.09 -13.20 -22.53
CA GLU A 33 10.35 -12.71 -23.87
C GLU A 33 9.70 -11.34 -24.06
N VAL A 34 10.53 -10.29 -24.19
CA VAL A 34 10.06 -8.92 -24.43
C VAL A 34 9.82 -8.72 -25.94
N PRO A 35 8.61 -8.30 -26.37
CA PRO A 35 8.31 -8.09 -27.79
C PRO A 35 9.24 -7.05 -28.44
N ALA A 36 9.52 -7.22 -29.74
CA ALA A 36 10.38 -6.29 -30.49
C ALA A 36 9.84 -4.85 -30.43
N GLY A 37 10.72 -3.91 -30.07
CA GLY A 37 10.37 -2.49 -29.91
C GLY A 37 9.87 -2.11 -28.50
N TYR A 38 9.85 -3.06 -27.56
CA TYR A 38 9.54 -2.82 -26.15
C TYR A 38 10.78 -3.07 -25.27
N GLU A 39 10.77 -2.49 -24.07
CA GLU A 39 11.81 -2.64 -23.07
C GLU A 39 11.17 -2.84 -21.69
N LEU A 40 11.91 -3.48 -20.78
CA LEU A 40 11.49 -3.61 -19.39
C LEU A 40 11.54 -2.26 -18.67
N SER A 41 10.53 -1.95 -17.86
CA SER A 41 10.39 -0.67 -17.16
C SER A 41 11.57 -0.32 -16.24
N ALA A 42 12.31 -1.32 -15.78
CA ALA A 42 13.48 -1.17 -14.91
C ALA A 42 14.66 -2.06 -15.34
N GLY A 43 14.69 -2.54 -16.60
CA GLY A 43 15.76 -3.41 -17.11
C GLY A 43 15.95 -4.68 -16.28
N THR A 44 17.19 -4.99 -15.91
CA THR A 44 17.55 -6.14 -15.04
C THR A 44 17.00 -6.03 -13.62
N SER A 45 16.38 -4.91 -13.25
CA SER A 45 15.73 -4.71 -11.95
C SER A 45 14.22 -4.88 -12.02
N THR A 46 13.66 -5.18 -13.19
CA THR A 46 12.24 -5.52 -13.31
C THR A 46 11.99 -6.86 -12.62
N LEU A 47 10.98 -6.92 -11.77
CA LEU A 47 10.55 -8.14 -11.09
C LEU A 47 9.13 -8.47 -11.52
N PHE A 48 8.87 -9.72 -11.86
CA PHE A 48 7.55 -10.18 -12.29
C PHE A 48 6.87 -10.95 -11.18
N VAL A 49 6.40 -10.20 -10.19
CA VAL A 49 5.76 -10.71 -8.98
C VAL A 49 4.26 -10.40 -9.02
N ARG A 50 3.43 -11.42 -8.84
CA ARG A 50 1.96 -11.29 -8.80
C ARG A 50 1.41 -11.42 -7.39
N SER A 51 2.02 -10.71 -6.45
CA SER A 51 1.61 -10.70 -5.05
C SER A 51 1.35 -9.29 -4.56
N SER A 52 0.72 -9.17 -3.40
CA SER A 52 0.57 -7.89 -2.71
C SER A 52 1.91 -7.28 -2.27
N LYS A 53 3.03 -8.00 -2.42
CA LYS A 53 4.38 -7.60 -2.03
C LYS A 53 5.27 -7.21 -3.21
N ALA A 54 4.69 -7.03 -4.40
CA ALA A 54 5.45 -6.71 -5.61
C ALA A 54 6.34 -5.45 -5.49
N TYR A 55 5.98 -4.48 -4.63
CA TYR A 55 6.75 -3.25 -4.40
C TYR A 55 7.63 -3.29 -3.14
N ASP A 56 7.56 -4.36 -2.35
CA ASP A 56 8.36 -4.56 -1.12
C ASP A 56 9.56 -5.49 -1.38
N MET A 57 9.82 -5.85 -2.64
CA MET A 57 10.90 -6.78 -2.99
C MET A 57 12.06 -6.03 -3.66
N PRO A 58 13.30 -6.19 -3.16
CA PRO A 58 14.46 -5.66 -3.84
C PRO A 58 14.78 -6.50 -5.08
N ALA A 59 15.43 -5.90 -6.08
CA ALA A 59 15.95 -6.63 -7.23
C ALA A 59 17.02 -7.66 -6.77
N SER A 60 17.15 -8.77 -7.51
CA SER A 60 18.01 -9.91 -7.13
C SER A 60 19.49 -9.56 -6.92
N TRP A 61 19.98 -8.50 -7.59
CA TRP A 61 21.35 -8.02 -7.48
C TRP A 61 21.59 -7.09 -6.27
N VAL A 62 20.54 -6.64 -5.58
CA VAL A 62 20.63 -5.83 -4.37
C VAL A 62 21.07 -6.71 -3.20
N THR A 63 22.34 -6.62 -2.82
CA THR A 63 22.96 -7.49 -1.82
C THR A 63 23.76 -6.70 -0.78
N GLY A 64 24.22 -7.38 0.28
CA GLY A 64 25.05 -6.78 1.32
C GLY A 64 24.42 -5.54 1.96
N THR A 65 25.21 -4.47 2.08
CA THR A 65 24.76 -3.21 2.70
C THR A 65 23.57 -2.57 1.98
N TYR A 66 23.42 -2.77 0.67
CA TYR A 66 22.27 -2.23 -0.06
C TYR A 66 20.97 -2.95 0.29
N ASN A 67 21.02 -4.28 0.47
CA ASN A 67 19.87 -5.04 0.94
C ASN A 67 19.48 -4.61 2.37
N SER A 68 20.46 -4.43 3.26
CA SER A 68 20.18 -3.91 4.62
C SER A 68 19.53 -2.53 4.59
N ARG A 69 20.00 -1.62 3.72
CA ARG A 69 19.41 -0.30 3.54
C ARG A 69 17.99 -0.35 2.97
N PHE A 70 17.75 -1.23 2.00
CA PHE A 70 16.41 -1.44 1.44
C PHE A 70 15.43 -1.86 2.54
N ASN A 71 15.76 -2.92 3.28
CA ASN A 71 14.88 -3.42 4.36
C ASN A 71 14.69 -2.40 5.49
N SER A 72 15.70 -1.58 5.79
CA SER A 72 15.55 -0.49 6.76
C SER A 72 14.60 0.60 6.25
N GLY A 73 14.66 0.91 4.95
CA GLY A 73 13.74 1.85 4.31
C GLY A 73 12.31 1.33 4.23
N ASP A 74 12.15 0.03 3.97
CA ASP A 74 10.86 -0.66 3.99
C ASP A 74 10.23 -0.62 5.39
N GLY A 75 11.01 -0.94 6.42
CA GLY A 75 10.60 -0.79 7.81
C GLY A 75 10.20 0.65 8.15
N LEU A 76 11.00 1.64 7.73
CA LEU A 76 10.62 3.05 7.89
C LEU A 76 9.26 3.32 7.22
N TYR A 77 9.04 2.84 6.00
CA TYR A 77 7.81 3.07 5.24
C TYR A 77 6.56 2.46 5.90
N ASP A 78 6.65 1.20 6.33
CA ASP A 78 5.53 0.42 6.82
C ASP A 78 5.26 0.61 8.32
N ASP A 79 6.29 0.81 9.12
CA ASP A 79 6.19 0.84 10.57
C ASP A 79 5.45 2.06 11.10
N VAL A 80 4.60 1.81 12.09
CA VAL A 80 3.86 2.84 12.84
C VAL A 80 4.86 3.80 13.49
N ARG A 81 4.66 5.10 13.28
CA ARG A 81 5.55 6.15 13.82
C ARG A 81 5.18 6.53 15.24
N THR A 82 5.36 5.61 16.19
CA THR A 82 5.15 5.94 17.61
C THR A 82 6.24 6.87 18.14
N SER A 83 5.96 7.57 19.23
CA SER A 83 6.95 8.43 19.91
C SER A 83 8.14 7.66 20.49
N GLY A 84 8.07 6.33 20.57
CA GLY A 84 9.17 5.47 21.01
C GLY A 84 10.13 5.05 19.89
N ASN A 85 9.83 5.37 18.64
CA ASN A 85 10.69 5.02 17.51
C ASN A 85 11.95 5.91 17.52
N THR A 86 13.13 5.28 17.46
CA THR A 86 14.44 5.97 17.50
C THR A 86 14.71 6.82 16.26
N ASP A 87 14.08 6.46 15.12
CA ASP A 87 14.24 7.14 13.83
C ASP A 87 12.94 7.85 13.42
N GLY A 88 12.87 9.17 13.64
CA GLY A 88 11.80 10.03 13.09
C GLY A 88 10.39 9.77 13.65
N GLY A 89 10.30 9.39 14.93
CA GLY A 89 9.03 9.06 15.60
C GLY A 89 8.14 10.26 15.97
N GLY A 90 6.85 9.96 16.15
CA GLY A 90 5.85 10.90 16.68
C GLY A 90 4.82 11.36 15.65
N LEU A 91 3.55 11.04 15.88
CA LEU A 91 2.42 11.46 15.04
C LEU A 91 1.85 12.83 15.43
N GLY A 92 2.25 13.36 16.59
CA GLY A 92 1.54 14.46 17.24
C GLY A 92 0.22 14.00 17.88
N PRO A 93 -0.55 14.92 18.50
CA PRO A 93 -1.80 14.58 19.19
C PRO A 93 -2.90 14.05 18.26
N VAL A 94 -2.95 14.58 17.03
CA VAL A 94 -3.88 14.19 15.95
C VAL A 94 -3.10 13.95 14.67
N TYR A 95 -3.55 12.99 13.86
CA TYR A 95 -2.87 12.58 12.62
C TYR A 95 -3.86 12.01 11.58
N ALA A 96 -3.44 11.93 10.32
CA ALA A 96 -4.24 11.36 9.22
C ALA A 96 -3.83 9.92 8.86
N GLY A 97 -2.58 9.54 9.15
CA GLY A 97 -2.05 8.21 8.90
C GLY A 97 -0.90 7.92 9.87
N TYR A 98 -0.75 6.65 10.25
CA TYR A 98 0.22 6.24 11.26
C TYR A 98 1.54 5.72 10.68
N SER A 99 1.58 5.46 9.37
CA SER A 99 2.75 5.15 8.55
C SER A 99 2.47 5.45 7.08
N CYS A 100 3.48 5.38 6.21
CA CYS A 100 3.26 5.48 4.76
C CYS A 100 2.42 4.29 4.27
N GLY A 101 2.72 3.10 4.80
CA GLY A 101 2.00 1.86 4.56
C GLY A 101 0.52 1.87 4.97
N SER A 102 0.08 2.84 5.79
CA SER A 102 -1.34 3.01 6.13
C SER A 102 -2.17 3.37 4.89
N CYS A 103 -1.68 4.34 4.10
CA CYS A 103 -2.32 4.77 2.86
C CYS A 103 -1.87 3.95 1.65
N HIS A 104 -0.63 3.47 1.67
CA HIS A 104 0.03 2.81 0.55
C HIS A 104 0.51 1.42 0.98
N ARG A 105 -0.44 0.53 1.25
CA ARG A 105 -0.12 -0.80 1.79
C ARG A 105 0.87 -1.53 0.89
N ASN A 106 1.97 -2.03 1.47
CA ASN A 106 3.04 -2.75 0.78
C ASN A 106 3.63 -1.95 -0.40
N ALA A 107 3.89 -0.66 -0.14
CA ALA A 107 4.29 0.36 -1.13
C ALA A 107 3.41 0.44 -2.39
N GLY A 108 2.24 -0.19 -2.36
CA GLY A 108 1.35 -0.38 -3.48
C GLY A 108 0.06 0.43 -3.36
N ARG A 109 -0.91 0.05 -4.18
CA ARG A 109 -2.23 0.67 -4.16
C ARG A 109 -3.10 -0.02 -3.11
N THR A 110 -3.55 0.74 -2.11
CA THR A 110 -4.52 0.24 -1.13
C THR A 110 -5.95 0.32 -1.66
N THR A 111 -6.82 -0.55 -1.17
CA THR A 111 -8.27 -0.46 -1.41
C THR A 111 -8.84 0.68 -0.56
N PRO A 112 -9.54 1.66 -1.16
CA PRO A 112 -9.98 2.83 -0.39
C PRO A 112 -11.18 2.50 0.50
N THR A 113 -11.04 2.74 1.80
CA THR A 113 -12.09 2.73 2.83
C THR A 113 -13.31 3.57 2.47
N LEU A 114 -13.13 4.64 1.67
CA LEU A 114 -14.23 5.46 1.17
C LEU A 114 -15.24 4.67 0.33
N TRP A 115 -14.72 3.71 -0.45
CA TRP A 115 -15.51 2.88 -1.35
C TRP A 115 -16.02 1.62 -0.66
N THR A 116 -15.18 0.99 0.18
CA THR A 116 -15.53 -0.27 0.83
C THR A 116 -16.33 -0.10 2.11
N GLU A 117 -16.16 1.01 2.81
CA GLU A 117 -16.72 1.25 4.14
C GLU A 117 -17.51 2.58 4.23
N GLY A 118 -17.58 3.36 3.15
CA GLY A 118 -18.37 4.60 3.11
C GLY A 118 -17.73 5.76 3.87
N GLY A 119 -16.42 5.72 4.14
CA GLY A 119 -15.72 6.81 4.84
C GLY A 119 -14.53 6.33 5.64
N THR A 120 -14.51 6.71 6.91
CA THR A 120 -13.55 6.19 7.87
C THR A 120 -13.82 4.70 8.11
N GLY A 121 -12.80 3.88 7.90
CA GLY A 121 -12.92 2.43 8.08
C GLY A 121 -13.17 2.04 9.54
N SER A 122 -13.64 0.80 9.71
CA SER A 122 -13.93 0.13 10.97
C SER A 122 -12.73 0.04 11.92
N THR A 123 -11.52 0.03 11.38
CA THR A 123 -10.26 0.11 12.15
C THR A 123 -9.90 1.53 12.56
N GLY A 124 -10.74 2.50 12.21
CA GLY A 124 -10.60 3.91 12.55
C GLY A 124 -9.92 4.73 11.47
N PHE A 125 -9.22 4.15 10.49
CA PHE A 125 -8.41 4.84 9.47
C PHE A 125 -9.21 5.25 8.22
N SER A 126 -8.93 6.43 7.66
CA SER A 126 -9.43 6.86 6.35
C SER A 126 -8.31 6.86 5.30
N SER A 127 -8.50 6.08 4.24
CA SER A 127 -7.60 6.03 3.07
C SER A 127 -7.70 7.25 2.13
N MET A 128 -8.04 8.43 2.65
CA MET A 128 -8.23 9.67 1.88
C MET A 128 -7.81 10.89 2.70
N LEU A 129 -7.16 11.85 2.02
CA LEU A 129 -6.90 13.17 2.58
C LEU A 129 -8.04 14.13 2.27
N VAL A 130 -8.59 14.77 3.30
CA VAL A 130 -9.61 15.82 3.16
C VAL A 130 -8.95 17.17 3.42
N TYR A 131 -8.89 17.99 2.37
CA TYR A 131 -8.35 19.35 2.48
C TYR A 131 -9.44 20.35 2.82
N VAL A 132 -9.20 21.16 3.85
CA VAL A 132 -10.11 22.21 4.31
C VAL A 132 -9.59 23.57 3.87
N SER A 133 -10.33 24.22 2.99
CA SER A 133 -10.04 25.57 2.47
C SER A 133 -11.21 26.52 2.70
N ARG A 134 -10.94 27.82 2.66
CA ARG A 134 -11.97 28.84 2.67
C ARG A 134 -12.78 28.78 1.37
N LYS A 135 -13.99 29.34 1.36
CA LYS A 135 -14.84 29.44 0.16
C LYS A 135 -14.16 30.11 -1.04
N ASN A 136 -13.20 31.00 -0.78
CA ASN A 136 -12.40 31.68 -1.80
C ASN A 136 -11.12 30.92 -2.20
N GLY A 137 -10.97 29.64 -1.78
CA GLY A 137 -9.80 28.81 -2.08
C GLY A 137 -8.56 29.08 -1.21
N ALA A 138 -8.57 30.13 -0.39
CA ALA A 138 -7.43 30.45 0.47
C ALA A 138 -7.32 29.48 1.67
N PHE A 139 -6.10 29.25 2.13
CA PHE A 139 -5.85 28.42 3.31
C PHE A 139 -6.19 29.15 4.61
N PHE A 140 -6.54 28.38 5.63
CA PHE A 140 -6.56 28.86 7.01
C PHE A 140 -5.12 28.94 7.52
N ARG A 141 -4.68 30.13 7.95
CA ARG A 141 -3.29 30.37 8.34
C ARG A 141 -2.84 29.47 9.49
N ASP A 142 -3.74 29.19 10.42
CA ASP A 142 -3.44 28.50 11.68
C ASP A 142 -3.93 27.04 11.66
N TYR A 143 -4.12 26.45 10.47
CA TYR A 143 -4.57 25.06 10.30
C TYR A 143 -3.71 24.32 9.29
N GLY A 144 -3.38 23.05 9.58
CA GLY A 144 -2.50 22.17 8.79
C GLY A 144 -3.02 21.77 7.40
N ARG A 145 -4.18 22.31 6.99
CA ARG A 145 -4.92 22.10 5.73
C ARG A 145 -5.62 20.75 5.61
N VAL A 146 -5.17 19.71 6.30
CA VAL A 146 -5.75 18.36 6.23
C VAL A 146 -6.49 18.03 7.51
N LEU A 147 -7.68 17.44 7.37
CA LEU A 147 -8.43 16.87 8.49
C LEU A 147 -7.70 15.68 9.10
N HIS A 148 -7.43 15.75 10.40
CA HIS A 148 -6.86 14.64 11.16
C HIS A 148 -7.97 13.81 11.77
N ASP A 149 -8.26 12.67 11.14
CA ASP A 149 -9.33 11.78 11.58
C ASP A 149 -8.86 10.75 12.62
N GLN A 150 -7.57 10.69 12.94
CA GLN A 150 -7.00 9.91 14.02
C GLN A 150 -6.44 10.79 15.14
N ALA A 151 -6.33 10.19 16.33
CA ALA A 151 -5.70 10.80 17.48
C ALA A 151 -5.01 9.76 18.36
N ILE A 152 -4.07 10.20 19.19
CA ILE A 152 -3.49 9.36 20.24
C ILE A 152 -4.51 9.07 21.34
N TYR A 153 -4.22 8.09 22.19
CA TYR A 153 -5.09 7.76 23.31
C TYR A 153 -5.36 8.98 24.22
N GLY A 154 -6.63 9.19 24.56
CA GLY A 154 -7.07 10.30 25.41
C GLY A 154 -7.24 11.64 24.69
N VAL A 155 -7.02 11.70 23.38
CA VAL A 155 -7.25 12.88 22.53
C VAL A 155 -8.39 12.58 21.55
N GLU A 156 -9.27 13.57 21.33
CA GLU A 156 -10.34 13.47 20.34
C GLU A 156 -9.80 13.86 18.94
N PRO A 157 -10.08 13.07 17.89
CA PRO A 157 -9.72 13.45 16.53
C PRO A 157 -10.54 14.66 16.06
N GLU A 158 -10.07 15.36 15.02
CA GLU A 158 -10.75 16.56 14.51
C GLU A 158 -12.13 16.24 13.91
N GLY A 159 -12.31 15.01 13.43
CA GLY A 159 -13.59 14.51 12.92
C GLY A 159 -13.46 13.14 12.30
N LYS A 160 -14.57 12.52 11.96
CA LYS A 160 -14.62 11.26 11.18
C LYS A 160 -15.28 11.50 9.84
N LEU A 161 -14.88 10.74 8.84
CA LEU A 161 -15.37 10.85 7.47
C LEU A 161 -16.55 9.91 7.26
N HIS A 162 -17.62 10.43 6.68
CA HIS A 162 -18.75 9.66 6.14
C HIS A 162 -19.07 10.20 4.75
N VAL A 163 -19.32 9.32 3.79
CA VAL A 163 -19.65 9.68 2.41
C VAL A 163 -20.89 8.94 1.94
N ASP A 164 -21.85 9.73 1.46
CA ASP A 164 -23.03 9.24 0.76
C ASP A 164 -22.82 9.38 -0.75
N TRP A 165 -22.77 8.24 -1.44
CA TRP A 165 -22.58 8.22 -2.89
C TRP A 165 -23.91 8.44 -3.62
N ARG A 166 -23.91 9.34 -4.60
CA ARG A 166 -24.99 9.49 -5.58
C ARG A 166 -24.45 9.13 -6.94
N TYR A 167 -25.08 8.14 -7.56
CA TYR A 167 -24.68 7.65 -8.89
C TYR A 167 -25.55 8.31 -9.94
N GLU A 168 -24.90 8.89 -10.94
CA GLU A 168 -25.55 9.52 -12.08
C GLU A 168 -24.95 8.94 -13.37
N THR A 169 -25.80 8.63 -14.34
CA THR A 169 -25.38 8.12 -15.64
C THR A 169 -25.18 9.29 -16.59
N PHE A 170 -23.99 9.36 -17.20
CA PHE A 170 -23.67 10.37 -18.21
C PHE A 170 -23.10 9.71 -19.47
N GLU A 171 -23.31 10.35 -20.62
CA GLU A 171 -22.62 10.01 -21.86
C GLU A 171 -21.46 10.96 -22.08
N PHE A 172 -20.26 10.41 -22.29
CA PHE A 172 -19.12 11.23 -22.68
C PHE A 172 -19.32 11.74 -24.12
N PRO A 173 -19.03 13.03 -24.40
CA PRO A 173 -19.05 13.57 -25.74
C PRO A 173 -18.10 12.78 -26.63
N ARG A 174 -18.55 12.42 -27.84
CA ARG A 174 -17.73 11.68 -28.79
C ARG A 174 -16.74 12.65 -29.41
N ARG A 175 -15.48 12.64 -28.96
CA ARG A 175 -14.20 13.25 -29.44
C ARG A 175 -14.22 14.45 -30.43
N ALA A 176 -15.12 14.50 -31.40
CA ALA A 176 -15.35 15.61 -32.33
C ALA A 176 -15.94 16.89 -31.67
N ASP A 177 -16.43 16.82 -30.43
CA ASP A 177 -17.10 17.94 -29.73
C ASP A 177 -16.47 18.30 -28.36
N TRP A 178 -15.29 17.77 -28.03
CA TRP A 178 -14.65 18.01 -26.73
C TRP A 178 -13.93 19.37 -26.67
N ASN A 179 -14.60 20.38 -26.09
CA ASN A 179 -14.04 21.71 -25.77
C ASN A 179 -13.56 21.83 -24.30
N GLY A 180 -12.99 20.77 -23.72
CA GLY A 180 -12.10 20.90 -22.56
C GLY A 180 -12.69 21.32 -21.21
N GLY A 181 -13.99 21.15 -20.93
CA GLY A 181 -14.54 21.56 -19.62
C GLY A 181 -15.61 20.61 -19.09
N PHE A 182 -15.25 19.75 -18.12
CA PHE A 182 -16.21 18.88 -17.42
C PHE A 182 -16.45 19.24 -15.95
N PHE A 183 -15.76 20.26 -15.43
CA PHE A 183 -15.97 20.70 -14.05
C PHE A 183 -16.08 22.22 -14.00
N LYS A 184 -17.30 22.74 -14.21
CA LYS A 184 -17.71 24.02 -13.64
C LYS A 184 -18.63 23.69 -12.47
N SER A 185 -18.07 23.80 -11.27
CA SER A 185 -18.84 23.90 -10.02
C SER A 185 -19.62 25.20 -9.97
#